data_AF-A0A2A2PWD3-F1
#
_entry.id   AF-A0A2A2PWD3-F1
#
_cell.length_a   1.000
_cell.length_b   1.000
_cell.length_c   1.000
_cell.angle_alpha   90.00
_cell.angle_beta   90.00
_cell.angle_gamma   90.00
#
_symmetry.space_group_name_H-M   'P 1'
#
loop_
_entity.id
_entity.type
_entity.pdbx_description
1 polymer ?
#
loop_
_entity_poly.entity_id
_entity_poly.type
_entity_poly.pdbx_seq_one_letter_code
_entity_poly.pdbx_strand_id
1 'polypeptide(L)'
;MIPRIVVSLGVLTVLPLQGAPTREEIVAAMKRASTAFVEKASFKGGFVYYVTLEGRRLGEGEATATEIWVQPPGTPAVGEALLDAYEASGDGFFLEVALKAGKALGYGQLESGGWRNSIDFDPSGPRIDQYRNGKGKGKDFSTLDDNVTQSALGFLMRLDAVTKGTDLDLRASIDYALPRLLAAQFPNGGFPQGWSGPVPDRPVVKASFPDYDWRTEGRVKEYWNEYTLNDGMA
;
A
#
# COMPACT_ATOMS: atom_id res chain seq x y z
N MET A 1 9.93 52.11 -64.57
CA MET A 1 9.64 50.71 -64.18
C MET A 1 9.15 50.76 -62.74
N ILE A 2 7.85 50.59 -62.49
CA ILE A 2 7.23 50.81 -61.18
C ILE A 2 7.28 49.49 -60.39
N PRO A 3 7.81 49.45 -59.15
CA PRO A 3 7.86 48.21 -58.38
C PRO A 3 6.46 47.88 -57.84
N ARG A 4 6.02 46.64 -58.07
CA ARG A 4 4.80 46.10 -57.47
C ARG A 4 5.13 45.61 -56.06
N ILE A 5 4.53 46.24 -55.06
CA ILE A 5 4.54 45.76 -53.67
C ILE A 5 3.49 44.65 -53.58
N VAL A 6 3.94 43.44 -53.31
CA VAL A 6 3.07 42.31 -52.96
C VAL A 6 2.81 42.39 -51.46
N VAL A 7 1.57 42.68 -51.08
CA VAL A 7 1.13 42.63 -49.68
C VAL A 7 0.63 41.21 -49.42
N SER A 8 1.41 40.43 -48.68
CA SER A 8 1.01 39.11 -48.19
C SER A 8 0.08 39.27 -47.00
N LEU A 9 -1.21 38.94 -47.19
CA LEU A 9 -2.19 38.92 -46.11
C LEU A 9 -1.99 37.62 -45.30
N GLY A 10 -1.25 37.70 -44.20
CA GLY A 10 -1.14 36.61 -43.24
C GLY A 10 -2.46 36.42 -42.51
N VAL A 11 -3.18 35.33 -42.81
CA VAL A 11 -4.34 34.91 -42.01
C VAL A 11 -3.80 34.40 -40.67
N LEU A 12 -3.94 35.21 -39.61
CA LEU A 12 -3.77 34.72 -38.25
C LEU A 12 -4.93 33.77 -37.95
N THR A 13 -4.68 32.47 -37.96
CA THR A 13 -5.55 31.47 -37.34
C THR A 13 -5.49 31.68 -35.83
N VAL A 14 -6.51 32.35 -35.30
CA VAL A 14 -6.75 32.38 -33.85
C VAL A 14 -7.21 30.98 -33.46
N LEU A 15 -6.29 30.15 -32.97
CA LEU A 15 -6.66 28.91 -32.30
C LEU A 15 -7.49 29.30 -31.06
N PRO A 16 -8.71 28.78 -30.89
CA PRO A 16 -9.46 29.04 -29.67
C PRO A 16 -8.62 28.54 -28.49
N LEU A 17 -8.46 29.38 -27.46
CA LEU A 17 -7.97 28.90 -26.18
C LEU A 17 -8.87 27.73 -25.78
N GLN A 18 -8.30 26.52 -25.69
CA GLN A 18 -9.03 25.37 -25.21
C GLN A 18 -9.52 25.72 -23.79
N GLY A 19 -10.85 25.73 -23.61
CA GLY A 19 -11.44 25.98 -22.29
C GLY A 19 -10.92 24.96 -21.28
N ALA A 20 -11.05 25.26 -19.98
CA ALA A 20 -10.76 24.28 -18.96
C ALA A 20 -11.56 22.99 -19.25
N PRO A 21 -10.94 21.80 -19.07
CA PRO A 21 -11.61 20.54 -19.38
C PRO A 21 -12.85 20.36 -18.52
N THR A 22 -13.88 19.73 -19.07
CA THR A 22 -15.09 19.41 -18.31
C THR A 22 -14.82 18.30 -17.29
N ARG A 23 -15.72 18.14 -16.32
CA ARG A 23 -15.65 17.04 -15.35
C ARG A 23 -15.61 15.68 -16.06
N GLU A 24 -16.41 15.52 -17.10
CA GLU A 24 -16.50 14.28 -17.88
C GLU A 24 -15.19 14.01 -18.63
N GLU A 25 -14.57 15.03 -19.20
CA GLU A 25 -13.27 14.91 -19.88
C GLU A 25 -12.16 14.53 -18.89
N ILE A 26 -12.17 15.12 -17.69
CA ILE A 26 -11.22 14.79 -16.60
C ILE A 26 -11.40 13.33 -16.16
N VAL A 27 -12.63 12.91 -15.83
CA VAL A 27 -12.90 11.54 -15.38
C VAL A 27 -12.56 10.52 -16.46
N ALA A 28 -12.89 10.82 -17.72
CA ALA A 28 -12.51 9.96 -18.84
C ALA A 28 -10.98 9.87 -19.01
N ALA A 29 -10.24 10.96 -18.81
CA ALA A 29 -8.79 10.96 -18.85
C ALA A 29 -8.17 10.16 -17.69
N MET A 30 -8.66 10.36 -16.46
CA MET A 30 -8.27 9.58 -15.28
C MET A 30 -8.49 8.09 -15.52
N LYS A 31 -9.68 7.70 -15.99
CA LYS A 31 -10.01 6.30 -16.25
C LYS A 31 -9.09 5.69 -17.30
N ARG A 32 -8.85 6.38 -18.42
CA ARG A 32 -7.90 5.90 -19.45
C ARG A 32 -6.49 5.68 -18.90
N ALA A 33 -5.97 6.63 -18.12
CA ALA A 33 -4.65 6.53 -17.52
C ALA A 33 -4.57 5.38 -16.50
N SER A 34 -5.56 5.27 -15.62
CA SER A 34 -5.64 4.21 -14.63
C SER A 34 -5.84 2.82 -15.26
N THR A 35 -6.64 2.69 -16.31
CA THR A 35 -6.76 1.43 -17.06
C THR A 35 -5.40 0.99 -17.60
N ALA A 36 -4.68 1.86 -18.31
CA ALA A 36 -3.37 1.53 -18.86
C ALA A 36 -2.34 1.20 -17.76
N PHE A 37 -2.39 1.90 -16.63
CA PHE A 37 -1.55 1.60 -15.47
C PHE A 37 -1.86 0.23 -14.86
N VAL A 38 -3.13 -0.06 -14.59
CA VAL A 38 -3.58 -1.32 -13.97
C VAL A 38 -3.25 -2.50 -14.88
N GLU A 39 -3.49 -2.40 -16.18
CA GLU A 39 -3.19 -3.45 -17.16
C GLU A 39 -1.70 -3.81 -17.20
N LYS A 40 -0.81 -2.84 -17.03
CA LYS A 40 0.64 -3.06 -17.05
C LYS A 40 1.22 -3.45 -15.69
N ALA A 41 0.74 -2.85 -14.62
CA ALA A 41 1.40 -2.93 -13.32
C ALA A 41 0.78 -3.96 -12.38
N SER A 42 -0.50 -4.29 -12.55
CA SER A 42 -1.21 -5.13 -11.60
C SER A 42 -0.88 -6.62 -11.78
N PHE A 43 -0.79 -7.35 -10.67
CA PHE A 43 -0.90 -8.81 -10.65
C PHE A 43 -1.94 -9.22 -9.61
N LYS A 44 -3.00 -9.91 -10.05
CA LYS A 44 -4.15 -10.30 -9.20
C LYS A 44 -4.73 -9.16 -8.35
N GLY A 45 -4.65 -7.92 -8.83
CA GLY A 45 -5.13 -6.74 -8.11
C GLY A 45 -4.07 -6.05 -7.25
N GLY A 46 -2.90 -6.65 -7.02
CA GLY A 46 -1.82 -6.02 -6.28
C GLY A 46 -0.75 -5.38 -7.17
N PHE A 47 0.09 -4.56 -6.55
CA PHE A 47 1.06 -3.68 -7.20
C PHE A 47 2.42 -3.76 -6.51
N VAL A 48 3.48 -3.35 -7.21
CA VAL A 48 4.85 -3.22 -6.70
C VAL A 48 5.22 -1.72 -6.64
N TYR A 49 6.42 -1.36 -6.16
CA TYR A 49 6.84 0.06 -6.09
C TYR A 49 6.95 0.69 -7.47
N TYR A 50 7.63 -0.01 -8.37
CA TYR A 50 7.94 0.51 -9.70
C TYR A 50 7.78 -0.58 -10.75
N VAL A 51 7.23 -0.18 -11.89
CA VAL A 51 7.21 -0.98 -13.11
C VAL A 51 7.90 -0.20 -14.21
N THR A 52 8.96 -0.76 -14.79
CA THR A 52 9.67 -0.10 -15.90
C THR A 52 8.90 -0.27 -17.21
N LEU A 53 9.23 0.53 -18.23
CA LEU A 53 8.58 0.43 -19.54
C LEU A 53 8.83 -0.93 -20.22
N GLU A 54 9.96 -1.55 -19.89
CA GLU A 54 10.37 -2.89 -20.34
C GLU A 54 9.69 -4.02 -19.53
N GLY A 55 8.87 -3.67 -18.53
CA GLY A 55 8.08 -4.61 -17.75
C GLY A 55 8.78 -5.19 -16.52
N ARG A 56 9.94 -4.66 -16.12
CA ARG A 56 10.57 -5.06 -14.85
C ARG A 56 9.74 -4.57 -13.68
N ARG A 57 9.61 -5.40 -12.64
CA ARG A 57 8.83 -5.12 -11.43
C ARG A 57 9.78 -5.03 -10.25
N LEU A 58 9.66 -3.97 -9.45
CA LEU A 58 10.59 -3.67 -8.36
C LEU A 58 9.83 -3.38 -7.07
N GLY A 59 10.33 -3.97 -5.99
CA GLY A 59 10.02 -3.58 -4.62
C GLY A 59 11.33 -3.39 -3.86
N GLU A 60 11.50 -4.06 -2.72
CA GLU A 60 12.81 -4.28 -2.10
C GLU A 60 13.63 -5.32 -2.90
N GLY A 61 14.18 -4.86 -4.02
CA GLY A 61 14.80 -5.70 -5.03
C GLY A 61 13.85 -6.07 -6.18
N GLU A 62 14.28 -7.01 -7.02
CA GLU A 62 13.48 -7.46 -8.16
C GLU A 62 12.33 -8.36 -7.68
N ALA A 63 11.13 -8.01 -8.15
CA ALA A 63 9.91 -8.74 -7.90
C ALA A 63 9.71 -9.82 -8.96
N THR A 64 9.28 -11.01 -8.55
CA THR A 64 8.83 -12.04 -9.50
C THR A 64 7.50 -11.62 -10.14
N ALA A 65 7.08 -12.37 -11.16
CA ALA A 65 5.79 -12.14 -11.81
C ALA A 65 4.59 -12.38 -10.87
N THR A 66 4.79 -13.10 -9.76
CA THR A 66 3.74 -13.48 -8.81
C THR A 66 3.78 -12.68 -7.50
N GLU A 67 4.74 -11.76 -7.36
CA GLU A 67 4.87 -10.92 -6.17
C GLU A 67 4.18 -9.56 -6.33
N ILE A 68 3.61 -9.11 -5.22
CA ILE A 68 3.10 -7.75 -4.99
C ILE A 68 3.70 -7.22 -3.68
N TRP A 69 3.74 -5.91 -3.50
CA TRP A 69 4.22 -5.28 -2.29
C TRP A 69 3.08 -4.74 -1.45
N VAL A 70 3.22 -4.88 -0.13
CA VAL A 70 2.35 -4.29 0.89
C VAL A 70 2.97 -2.99 1.40
N GLN A 71 4.29 -2.97 1.61
CA GLN A 71 5.02 -1.77 1.99
C GLN A 71 4.72 -0.63 1.00
N PRO A 72 4.42 0.59 1.46
CA PRO A 72 4.22 1.74 0.60
C PRO A 72 5.47 2.04 -0.26
N PRO A 73 5.32 2.50 -1.51
CA PRO A 73 4.07 2.85 -2.20
C PRO A 73 3.44 1.66 -2.97
N GLY A 74 3.43 0.44 -2.40
CA GLY A 74 2.84 -0.74 -3.01
C GLY A 74 1.29 -0.77 -3.04
N THR A 75 0.74 -1.96 -2.87
CA THR A 75 -0.68 -2.28 -3.06
C THR A 75 -1.65 -1.39 -2.26
N PRO A 76 -1.44 -1.14 -0.94
CA PRO A 76 -2.34 -0.27 -0.18
C PRO A 76 -2.37 1.16 -0.73
N ALA A 77 -1.21 1.73 -1.09
CA ALA A 77 -1.12 3.10 -1.59
C ALA A 77 -1.86 3.28 -2.92
N VAL A 78 -1.74 2.31 -3.84
CA VAL A 78 -2.50 2.32 -5.09
C VAL A 78 -4.00 2.14 -4.84
N GLY A 79 -4.37 1.25 -3.91
CA GLY A 79 -5.76 1.05 -3.49
C GLY A 79 -6.40 2.33 -2.96
N GLU A 80 -5.70 3.06 -2.10
CA GLU A 80 -6.14 4.35 -1.56
C GLU A 80 -6.33 5.39 -2.66
N ALA A 81 -5.37 5.52 -3.58
CA ALA A 81 -5.48 6.48 -4.68
C ALA A 81 -6.67 6.18 -5.62
N LEU A 82 -6.99 4.91 -5.83
CA LEU A 82 -8.18 4.50 -6.57
C LEU A 82 -9.46 4.77 -5.78
N LEU A 83 -9.43 4.62 -4.46
CA LEU A 83 -10.57 4.95 -3.61
C LEU A 83 -10.85 6.46 -3.60
N ASP A 84 -9.81 7.29 -3.55
CA ASP A 84 -9.91 8.74 -3.75
C ASP A 84 -10.53 9.08 -5.11
N ALA A 85 -10.07 8.41 -6.17
CA ALA A 85 -10.61 8.60 -7.51
C ALA A 85 -12.09 8.20 -7.59
N TYR A 86 -12.50 7.13 -6.91
CA TYR A 86 -13.90 6.72 -6.83
C TYR A 86 -14.75 7.77 -6.10
N GLU A 87 -14.32 8.25 -4.94
CA GLU A 87 -15.07 9.23 -4.16
C GLU A 87 -15.22 10.57 -4.90
N ALA A 88 -14.19 10.99 -5.64
CA ALA A 88 -14.23 12.22 -6.44
C ALA A 88 -15.07 12.10 -7.72
N SER A 89 -15.05 10.92 -8.37
CA SER A 89 -15.65 10.74 -9.71
C SER A 89 -17.02 10.05 -9.69
N GLY A 90 -17.25 9.14 -8.74
CA GLY A 90 -18.36 8.19 -8.73
C GLY A 90 -18.22 7.04 -9.74
N ASP A 91 -17.11 6.94 -10.49
CA ASP A 91 -16.95 5.90 -11.51
C ASP A 91 -16.57 4.56 -10.87
N GLY A 92 -17.45 3.56 -11.02
CA GLY A 92 -17.29 2.23 -10.41
C GLY A 92 -16.03 1.48 -10.84
N PHE A 93 -15.37 1.86 -11.94
CA PHE A 93 -14.09 1.28 -12.33
C PHE A 93 -13.05 1.41 -11.22
N PHE A 94 -12.94 2.59 -10.59
CA PHE A 94 -11.92 2.82 -9.57
C PHE A 94 -12.18 1.98 -8.32
N LEU A 95 -13.46 1.89 -7.89
CA LEU A 95 -13.86 1.03 -6.78
C LEU A 95 -13.60 -0.45 -7.07
N GLU A 96 -13.87 -0.92 -8.29
CA GLU A 96 -13.60 -2.31 -8.67
C GLU A 96 -12.12 -2.66 -8.55
N VAL A 97 -11.23 -1.77 -8.99
CA VAL A 97 -9.79 -1.98 -8.88
C VAL A 97 -9.32 -1.90 -7.42
N ALA A 98 -9.84 -0.96 -6.63
CA ALA A 98 -9.57 -0.90 -5.19
C ALA A 98 -10.01 -2.19 -4.47
N LEU A 99 -11.18 -2.75 -4.82
CA LEU A 99 -11.63 -4.04 -4.30
C LEU A 99 -10.67 -5.18 -4.63
N LYS A 100 -10.13 -5.21 -5.85
CA LYS A 100 -9.12 -6.22 -6.23
C LYS A 100 -7.84 -6.07 -5.41
N ALA A 101 -7.39 -4.84 -5.14
CA ALA A 101 -6.24 -4.58 -4.26
C ALA A 101 -6.50 -5.08 -2.83
N GLY A 102 -7.70 -4.80 -2.29
CA GLY A 102 -8.09 -5.29 -0.96
C GLY A 102 -8.10 -6.82 -0.86
N LYS A 103 -8.61 -7.51 -1.89
CA LYS A 103 -8.60 -8.98 -1.97
C LYS A 103 -7.19 -9.56 -2.08
N ALA A 104 -6.30 -8.87 -2.81
CA ALA A 104 -4.90 -9.27 -2.90
C ALA A 104 -4.20 -9.19 -1.54
N LEU A 105 -4.45 -8.14 -0.76
CA LEU A 105 -3.95 -8.02 0.62
C LEU A 105 -4.54 -9.11 1.53
N GLY A 106 -5.85 -9.35 1.44
CA GLY A 106 -6.51 -10.42 2.22
C GLY A 106 -5.94 -11.82 1.92
N TYR A 107 -5.50 -12.08 0.68
CA TYR A 107 -4.86 -13.34 0.31
C TYR A 107 -3.54 -13.58 1.07
N GLY A 108 -2.69 -12.56 1.20
CA GLY A 108 -1.38 -12.67 1.83
C GLY A 108 -1.36 -12.31 3.32
N GLN A 109 -2.52 -12.24 3.96
CA GLN A 109 -2.60 -11.95 5.40
C GLN A 109 -2.01 -13.11 6.22
N LEU A 110 -1.17 -12.78 7.19
CA LEU A 110 -0.46 -13.75 8.04
C LEU A 110 -1.35 -14.34 9.14
N GLU A 111 -0.96 -15.49 9.68
CA GLU A 111 -1.59 -16.08 10.88
C GLU A 111 -1.44 -15.20 12.13
N SER A 112 -0.32 -14.49 12.24
CA SER A 112 -0.05 -13.44 13.23
C SER A 112 -0.93 -12.18 13.07
N GLY A 113 -1.67 -12.06 11.96
CA GLY A 113 -2.77 -11.11 11.78
C GLY A 113 -2.52 -9.94 10.85
N GLY A 114 -1.27 -9.48 10.76
CA GLY A 114 -0.85 -8.39 9.89
C GLY A 114 -0.23 -8.88 8.58
N TRP A 115 0.75 -8.14 8.10
CA TRP A 115 1.44 -8.37 6.83
C TRP A 115 2.95 -8.22 6.96
N ARG A 116 3.66 -8.78 5.99
CA ARG A 116 5.07 -8.49 5.69
C ARG A 116 5.16 -7.56 4.48
N ASN A 117 6.37 -7.16 4.11
CA ASN A 117 6.64 -6.21 3.03
C ASN A 117 6.04 -6.62 1.67
N SER A 118 5.96 -7.92 1.38
CA SER A 118 5.45 -8.45 0.11
C SER A 118 4.48 -9.63 0.30
N ILE A 119 3.74 -9.93 -0.75
CA ILE A 119 2.91 -11.13 -0.89
C ILE A 119 3.31 -11.83 -2.17
N ASP A 120 3.75 -13.08 -2.05
CA ASP A 120 3.93 -13.98 -3.19
C ASP A 120 2.73 -14.92 -3.33
N PHE A 121 2.21 -15.04 -4.55
CA PHE A 121 1.13 -15.96 -4.87
C PHE A 121 1.64 -17.33 -5.38
N ASP A 122 2.95 -17.48 -5.56
CA ASP A 122 3.58 -18.77 -5.81
C ASP A 122 3.91 -19.46 -4.47
N PRO A 123 3.29 -20.61 -4.14
CA PRO A 123 3.57 -21.34 -2.90
C PRO A 123 4.99 -21.92 -2.83
N SER A 124 5.74 -21.87 -3.92
CA SER A 124 7.16 -22.20 -4.01
C SER A 124 8.08 -20.98 -4.18
N GLY A 125 7.49 -19.77 -4.21
CA GLY A 125 8.20 -18.52 -4.43
C GLY A 125 9.13 -18.12 -3.29
N PRO A 126 10.11 -17.24 -3.56
CA PRO A 126 11.18 -16.92 -2.62
C PRO A 126 10.73 -16.08 -1.42
N ARG A 127 9.62 -15.34 -1.54
CA ARG A 127 9.06 -14.47 -0.49
C ARG A 127 7.69 -14.95 0.00
N ILE A 128 7.39 -16.23 -0.18
CA ILE A 128 6.20 -16.83 0.43
C ILE A 128 6.33 -16.81 1.96
N ASP A 129 5.26 -16.38 2.64
CA ASP A 129 5.16 -16.31 4.09
C ASP A 129 3.97 -17.16 4.59
N GLN A 130 3.81 -17.30 5.91
CA GLN A 130 2.78 -18.16 6.52
C GLN A 130 1.40 -17.48 6.50
N TYR A 131 0.68 -17.64 5.39
CA TYR A 131 -0.65 -17.05 5.22
C TYR A 131 -1.75 -17.81 5.95
N ARG A 132 -2.69 -17.08 6.56
CA ARG A 132 -3.83 -17.62 7.32
C ARG A 132 -4.81 -18.48 6.51
N ASN A 133 -4.73 -18.42 5.18
CA ASN A 133 -5.57 -19.20 4.27
C ASN A 133 -4.98 -20.58 3.93
N GLY A 134 -3.85 -20.95 4.53
CA GLY A 134 -3.17 -22.24 4.31
C GLY A 134 -2.47 -22.38 2.96
N LYS A 135 -2.37 -21.31 2.17
CA LYS A 135 -1.68 -21.31 0.86
C LYS A 135 -0.25 -20.78 0.94
N GLY A 136 0.17 -20.35 2.13
CA GLY A 136 1.50 -19.87 2.42
C GLY A 136 2.31 -20.88 3.23
N LYS A 137 3.62 -20.65 3.30
CA LYS A 137 4.57 -21.35 4.17
C LYS A 137 5.71 -20.39 4.46
N GLY A 138 6.31 -20.46 5.63
CA GLY A 138 7.50 -19.64 5.93
C GLY A 138 7.32 -18.82 7.18
N LYS A 139 7.64 -17.52 7.13
CA LYS A 139 7.64 -16.68 8.31
C LYS A 139 6.21 -16.28 8.68
N ASP A 140 5.89 -16.38 9.95
CA ASP A 140 4.68 -15.80 10.53
C ASP A 140 5.07 -14.64 11.46
N PHE A 141 5.41 -13.50 10.86
CA PHE A 141 5.89 -12.34 11.61
C PHE A 141 5.37 -11.06 10.95
N SER A 142 4.26 -10.54 11.47
CA SER A 142 3.68 -9.27 11.05
C SER A 142 4.60 -8.10 11.43
N THR A 143 4.59 -7.03 10.64
CA THR A 143 5.45 -5.86 10.89
C THR A 143 4.69 -4.54 10.84
N LEU A 144 5.08 -3.64 11.75
CA LEU A 144 4.75 -2.21 11.75
C LEU A 144 5.82 -1.37 11.06
N ASP A 145 6.99 -1.95 10.78
CA ASP A 145 8.07 -1.30 10.04
C ASP A 145 7.57 -0.79 8.69
N ASP A 146 8.07 0.38 8.27
CA ASP A 146 7.74 1.01 7.00
C ASP A 146 6.23 1.12 6.73
N ASN A 147 5.41 1.26 7.79
CA ASN A 147 3.96 1.43 7.69
C ASN A 147 3.23 0.24 7.00
N VAL A 148 3.81 -0.97 7.01
CA VAL A 148 3.28 -2.14 6.28
C VAL A 148 1.88 -2.55 6.76
N THR A 149 1.73 -2.99 8.01
CA THR A 149 0.43 -3.48 8.49
C THR A 149 -0.57 -2.33 8.65
N GLN A 150 -0.10 -1.16 9.05
CA GLN A 150 -0.92 0.03 9.29
C GLN A 150 -1.56 0.53 8.00
N SER A 151 -0.79 0.67 6.91
CA SER A 151 -1.32 1.10 5.62
C SER A 151 -2.28 0.07 5.03
N ALA A 152 -1.94 -1.23 5.11
CA ALA A 152 -2.83 -2.30 4.67
C ALA A 152 -4.15 -2.29 5.44
N LEU A 153 -4.11 -2.29 6.78
CA LEU A 153 -5.30 -2.30 7.62
C LEU A 153 -6.15 -1.03 7.43
N GLY A 154 -5.52 0.14 7.40
CA GLY A 154 -6.20 1.42 7.17
C GLY A 154 -6.95 1.45 5.83
N PHE A 155 -6.29 1.02 4.76
CA PHE A 155 -6.91 0.91 3.44
C PHE A 155 -8.09 -0.07 3.43
N LEU A 156 -7.94 -1.26 4.01
CA LEU A 156 -9.02 -2.24 4.08
C LEU A 156 -10.23 -1.69 4.85
N MET A 157 -10.00 -1.02 5.98
CA MET A 157 -11.07 -0.39 6.77
C MET A 157 -11.79 0.72 6.00
N ARG A 158 -11.07 1.56 5.26
CA ARG A 158 -11.67 2.61 4.44
C ARG A 158 -12.48 2.01 3.28
N LEU A 159 -11.93 1.02 2.58
CA LEU A 159 -12.61 0.31 1.51
C LEU A 159 -13.89 -0.38 1.99
N ASP A 160 -13.85 -0.99 3.17
CA ASP A 160 -14.99 -1.63 3.81
C ASP A 160 -16.08 -0.60 4.17
N ALA A 161 -15.70 0.58 4.67
CA ALA A 161 -16.64 1.68 4.93
C ALA A 161 -17.32 2.17 3.63
N VAL A 162 -16.55 2.38 2.56
CA VAL A 162 -17.08 2.79 1.24
C VAL A 162 -18.03 1.75 0.66
N THR A 163 -17.71 0.46 0.82
CA THR A 163 -18.58 -0.65 0.38
C THR A 163 -19.67 -1.02 1.40
N LYS A 164 -19.80 -0.27 2.50
CA LYS A 164 -20.83 -0.47 3.53
C LYS A 164 -20.80 -1.87 4.14
N GLY A 165 -19.61 -2.48 4.22
CA GLY A 165 -19.41 -3.80 4.82
C GLY A 165 -20.06 -4.97 4.06
N THR A 166 -20.32 -4.82 2.75
CA THR A 166 -20.96 -5.90 1.97
C THR A 166 -19.99 -7.01 1.54
N ASP A 167 -18.68 -6.74 1.52
CA ASP A 167 -17.66 -7.75 1.20
C ASP A 167 -17.20 -8.47 2.48
N LEU A 168 -17.72 -9.68 2.69
CA LEU A 168 -17.48 -10.46 3.91
C LEU A 168 -16.03 -10.93 4.05
N ASP A 169 -15.33 -11.16 2.93
CA ASP A 169 -13.92 -11.58 2.96
C ASP A 169 -13.04 -10.41 3.42
N LEU A 170 -13.32 -9.20 2.93
CA LEU A 170 -12.67 -7.97 3.38
C LEU A 170 -12.91 -7.73 4.88
N ARG A 171 -14.17 -7.82 5.32
CA ARG A 171 -14.53 -7.69 6.74
C ARG A 171 -13.79 -8.71 7.60
N ALA A 172 -13.75 -9.97 7.17
CA ALA A 172 -13.06 -11.03 7.89
C ALA A 172 -11.55 -10.76 8.01
N SER A 173 -10.93 -10.13 7.00
CA SER A 173 -9.53 -9.70 7.09
C SER A 173 -9.31 -8.61 8.14
N ILE A 174 -10.20 -7.62 8.22
CA ILE A 174 -10.14 -6.53 9.21
C ILE A 174 -10.36 -7.08 10.62
N ASP A 175 -11.41 -7.88 10.80
CA ASP A 175 -11.79 -8.47 12.09
C ASP A 175 -10.72 -9.44 12.61
N TYR A 176 -9.90 -10.00 11.72
CA TYR A 176 -8.76 -10.83 12.10
C TYR A 176 -7.53 -10.01 12.49
N ALA A 177 -7.22 -8.96 11.74
CA ALA A 177 -6.03 -8.12 11.91
C ALA A 177 -6.11 -7.22 13.15
N LEU A 178 -7.20 -6.47 13.29
CA LEU A 178 -7.32 -5.42 14.30
C LEU A 178 -7.11 -5.92 15.74
N PRO A 179 -7.78 -7.00 16.22
CA PRO A 179 -7.56 -7.50 17.57
C PRO A 179 -6.14 -8.06 17.77
N ARG A 180 -5.48 -8.59 16.73
CA ARG A 180 -4.11 -9.10 16.82
C ARG A 180 -3.08 -7.97 16.89
N LEU A 181 -3.30 -6.91 16.12
CA LEU A 181 -2.52 -5.67 16.25
C LEU A 181 -2.66 -5.11 17.67
N LEU A 182 -3.89 -4.99 18.19
CA LEU A 182 -4.11 -4.50 19.55
C LEU A 182 -3.49 -5.40 20.62
N ALA A 183 -3.50 -6.72 20.43
CA ALA A 183 -2.82 -7.66 21.31
C ALA A 183 -1.29 -7.57 21.25
N ALA A 184 -0.74 -6.96 20.19
CA ALA A 184 0.68 -6.62 20.10
C ALA A 184 1.02 -5.28 20.79
N GLN A 185 0.04 -4.56 21.34
CA GLN A 185 0.30 -3.35 22.12
C GLN A 185 0.78 -3.71 23.53
N PHE A 186 1.86 -3.07 23.97
CA PHE A 186 2.33 -3.20 25.34
C PHE A 186 1.45 -2.42 26.33
N PRO A 187 1.47 -2.74 27.64
CA PRO A 187 0.65 -2.05 28.64
C PRO A 187 0.88 -0.53 28.76
N ASN A 188 2.04 -0.02 28.34
CA ASN A 188 2.35 1.41 28.30
C ASN A 188 1.87 2.12 27.02
N GLY A 189 1.18 1.41 26.12
CA GLY A 189 0.66 1.91 24.85
C GLY A 189 1.63 1.84 23.67
N GLY A 190 2.89 1.45 23.89
CA GLY A 190 3.88 1.25 22.82
C GLY A 190 3.62 -0.03 22.02
N PHE A 191 4.30 -0.17 20.89
CA PHE A 191 4.26 -1.37 20.05
C PHE A 191 5.68 -1.86 19.74
N PRO A 192 5.85 -3.17 19.46
CA PRO A 192 7.06 -3.69 18.85
C PRO A 192 7.11 -3.32 17.36
N GLN A 193 8.27 -3.46 16.74
CA GLN A 193 8.39 -3.27 15.28
C GLN A 193 7.69 -4.41 14.54
N GLY A 194 7.67 -5.63 15.12
CA GLY A 194 6.90 -6.74 14.56
C GLY A 194 6.48 -7.76 15.62
N TRP A 195 5.59 -8.66 15.24
CA TRP A 195 4.99 -9.65 16.15
C TRP A 195 4.58 -10.93 15.42
N SER A 196 4.66 -12.07 16.13
CA SER A 196 4.06 -13.34 15.72
C SER A 196 2.81 -13.71 16.55
N GLY A 197 2.54 -12.97 17.62
CA GLY A 197 1.43 -13.19 18.54
C GLY A 197 1.33 -12.04 19.55
N PRO A 198 0.51 -12.19 20.61
CA PRO A 198 0.44 -11.20 21.67
C PRO A 198 1.82 -10.92 22.27
N VAL A 199 2.11 -9.66 22.57
CA VAL A 199 3.37 -9.31 23.24
C VAL A 199 3.38 -9.83 24.68
N PRO A 200 4.53 -10.29 25.20
CA PRO A 200 4.64 -10.64 26.62
C PRO A 200 4.37 -9.42 27.50
N ASP A 201 3.78 -9.65 28.67
CA ASP A 201 3.59 -8.60 29.68
C ASP A 201 4.95 -8.01 30.09
N ARG A 202 5.01 -6.67 30.12
CA ARG A 202 6.18 -5.91 30.53
C ARG A 202 5.79 -4.90 31.62
N PRO A 203 6.67 -4.64 32.60
CA PRO A 203 6.39 -3.64 33.61
C PRO A 203 6.29 -2.25 32.97
N VAL A 204 5.28 -1.49 33.38
CA VAL A 204 5.17 -0.07 33.03
C VAL A 204 6.15 0.70 33.89
N VAL A 205 7.27 1.11 33.29
CA VAL A 205 8.32 1.90 33.94
C VAL A 205 8.32 3.33 33.42
N LYS A 206 8.77 4.28 34.25
CA LYS A 206 8.98 5.66 33.82
C LYS A 206 10.15 5.69 32.84
N ALA A 207 10.01 6.42 31.73
CA ALA A 207 11.10 6.62 30.78
C ALA A 207 12.33 7.26 31.48
N SER A 208 13.51 6.72 31.19
CA SER A 208 14.80 7.18 31.71
C SER A 208 15.88 6.95 30.67
N PHE A 209 16.96 7.73 30.76
CA PHE A 209 18.19 7.42 30.04
C PHE A 209 18.97 6.33 30.79
N PRO A 210 19.65 5.42 30.07
CA PRO A 210 20.54 4.45 30.70
C PRO A 210 21.71 5.17 31.39
N ASP A 211 22.17 4.60 32.51
CA ASP A 211 23.37 5.02 33.23
C ASP A 211 24.66 4.36 32.69
N TYR A 212 24.53 3.54 31.64
CA TYR A 212 25.60 2.87 30.89
C TYR A 212 25.71 3.42 29.45
N ASP A 213 26.84 3.15 28.78
CA ASP A 213 27.00 3.51 27.36
C ASP A 213 26.18 2.57 26.47
N TRP A 214 24.93 2.94 26.19
CA TRP A 214 24.01 2.15 25.37
C TRP A 214 24.50 1.81 23.96
N ARG A 215 25.54 2.50 23.44
CA ARG A 215 26.11 2.19 22.13
C ARG A 215 27.04 0.98 22.15
N THR A 216 27.68 0.74 23.29
CA THR A 216 28.73 -0.29 23.43
C THR A 216 28.35 -1.37 24.45
N GLU A 217 27.47 -1.06 25.40
CA GLU A 217 27.00 -1.92 26.48
C GLU A 217 25.50 -2.18 26.36
N GLY A 218 25.05 -3.35 26.85
CA GLY A 218 23.62 -3.67 26.93
C GLY A 218 22.88 -3.71 25.58
N ARG A 219 23.60 -3.95 24.47
CA ARG A 219 23.01 -3.94 23.12
C ARG A 219 21.91 -5.00 22.99
N VAL A 220 20.69 -4.53 22.75
CA VAL A 220 19.57 -5.40 22.39
C VAL A 220 19.69 -5.76 20.91
N LYS A 221 19.95 -7.04 20.64
CA LYS A 221 20.06 -7.54 19.26
C LYS A 221 18.71 -7.54 18.55
N GLU A 222 17.69 -8.02 19.24
CA GLU A 222 16.31 -8.16 18.73
C GLU A 222 15.48 -6.93 19.13
N TYR A 223 15.97 -5.74 18.76
CA TYR A 223 15.31 -4.48 19.10
C TYR A 223 13.89 -4.38 18.53
N TRP A 224 13.57 -5.16 17.49
CA TRP A 224 12.24 -5.24 16.90
C TRP A 224 11.18 -5.80 17.85
N ASN A 225 11.59 -6.45 18.95
CA ASN A 225 10.69 -6.88 20.03
C ASN A 225 10.50 -5.82 21.12
N GLU A 226 11.20 -4.68 21.04
CA GLU A 226 11.17 -3.62 22.05
C GLU A 226 10.19 -2.51 21.68
N TYR A 227 9.96 -1.56 22.59
CA TYR A 227 9.19 -0.35 22.26
C TYR A 227 9.88 0.41 21.12
N THR A 228 9.29 0.38 19.93
CA THR A 228 9.83 1.07 18.77
C THR A 228 8.91 2.19 18.33
N LEU A 229 9.49 3.35 18.06
CA LEU A 229 8.83 4.39 17.29
C LEU A 229 9.09 4.07 15.82
N ASN A 230 8.01 3.94 15.04
CA ASN A 230 8.16 3.73 13.61
C ASN A 230 8.78 4.98 12.97
N ASP A 231 9.48 4.78 11.85
CA ASP A 231 9.95 5.86 11.02
C ASP A 231 8.77 6.75 10.56
N GLY A 232 8.97 8.07 10.55
CA GLY A 232 7.93 9.05 10.20
C GLY A 232 7.02 9.53 11.35
N MET A 233 7.26 9.11 12.59
CA MET A 233 6.53 9.60 13.78
C MET A 233 7.14 10.89 14.41
N ALA A 234 7.99 11.61 13.67
CA ALA A 234 8.64 12.85 14.09
C ALA A 234 8.16 14.05 13.27
#